data_AF-S8DIV1-F1
#
_entry.id   AF-S8DIV1-F1
#
_cell.length_a   1.000
_cell.length_b   1.000
_cell.length_c   1.000
_cell.angle_alpha   90.00
_cell.angle_beta   90.00
_cell.angle_gamma   90.00
#
_symmetry.space_group_name_H-M   'P 1'
#
loop_
_entity.id
_entity.type
_entity.pdbx_description
1 polymer ?
#
loop_
_entity_poly.entity_id
_entity_poly.type
_entity_poly.pdbx_seq_one_letter_code
_entity_poly.pdbx_strand_id
1 'polypeptide(L)'
;MQPGQPQAANSASPQITAASFPTISVPASARPPPGMSLLDQFPSVRASVLLDIARHEFEPSDLYKLDSRYRDKAERSVIDLSGGTLAVRATSTKDYPTFNSVFPPLGLYFQILVTFVGTAQDPELSTYVSRVTFEYLIQLQALHEEYQWPAVLAYHMEFHHCRLREMARGDYSGWGDIDGKLQRKHLFNKDRFRPGATPQALARSGGSKATPGTIRKTPYLNYGG
;
A
#
# COMPACT_ATOMS: atom_id res chain seq x y z
N MET A 1 -14.86 -18.28 71.83
CA MET A 1 -14.99 -18.56 70.38
C MET A 1 -15.61 -17.35 69.71
N GLN A 2 -14.85 -16.62 68.90
CA GLN A 2 -15.39 -15.83 67.77
C GLN A 2 -14.23 -15.61 66.79
N PRO A 3 -14.31 -16.09 65.53
CA PRO A 3 -13.25 -15.92 64.55
C PRO A 3 -13.37 -14.56 63.87
N GLY A 4 -12.29 -13.77 63.90
CA GLY A 4 -12.16 -12.55 63.10
C GLY A 4 -11.95 -12.88 61.63
N GLN A 5 -12.84 -12.38 60.76
CA GLN A 5 -12.75 -12.51 59.31
C GLN A 5 -11.48 -11.81 58.76
N PRO A 6 -10.83 -12.38 57.73
CA PRO A 6 -9.83 -11.65 56.97
C PRO A 6 -10.52 -10.59 56.08
N GLN A 7 -10.21 -9.34 56.35
CA GLN A 7 -10.62 -8.18 55.57
C GLN A 7 -9.85 -8.21 54.23
N ALA A 8 -10.52 -8.64 53.16
CA ALA A 8 -9.95 -8.62 51.82
C ALA A 8 -9.73 -7.16 51.40
N ALA A 9 -8.47 -6.74 51.36
CA ALA A 9 -8.08 -5.47 50.78
C ALA A 9 -8.30 -5.54 49.26
N ASN A 10 -9.45 -5.00 48.81
CA ASN A 10 -9.74 -4.81 47.39
C ASN A 10 -8.69 -3.87 46.80
N SER A 11 -7.71 -4.44 46.11
CA SER A 11 -6.69 -3.71 45.38
C SER A 11 -7.28 -3.28 44.03
N ALA A 12 -8.02 -2.17 44.00
CA ALA A 12 -8.48 -1.59 42.75
C ALA A 12 -7.26 -1.01 42.01
N SER A 13 -6.88 -1.61 40.88
CA SER A 13 -5.86 -1.05 40.00
C SER A 13 -6.30 0.35 39.53
N PRO A 14 -5.40 1.35 39.50
CA PRO A 14 -5.77 2.69 39.05
C PRO A 14 -6.24 2.64 37.60
N GLN A 15 -7.48 3.08 37.35
CA GLN A 15 -8.00 3.18 35.99
C GLN A 15 -7.37 4.38 35.30
N ILE A 16 -6.63 4.14 34.21
CA ILE A 16 -6.13 5.18 33.32
C ILE A 16 -7.35 5.77 32.59
N THR A 17 -7.54 7.09 32.70
CA THR A 17 -8.63 7.83 32.04
C THR A 17 -8.07 8.83 31.04
N ALA A 18 -8.90 9.48 30.23
CA ALA A 18 -8.45 10.52 29.28
C ALA A 18 -7.66 11.65 29.97
N ALA A 19 -8.02 11.99 31.22
CA ALA A 19 -7.31 12.98 32.03
C ALA A 19 -5.91 12.53 32.48
N SER A 20 -5.57 11.24 32.34
CA SER A 20 -4.24 10.73 32.64
C SER A 20 -3.20 11.05 31.56
N PHE A 21 -3.62 11.53 30.38
CA PHE A 21 -2.70 11.89 29.30
C PHE A 21 -2.26 13.36 29.40
N PRO A 22 -0.97 13.68 29.13
CA PRO A 22 -0.46 15.04 29.21
C PRO A 22 -1.11 15.93 28.14
N THR A 23 -1.52 17.14 28.54
CA THR A 23 -1.99 18.16 27.61
C THR A 23 -0.80 18.98 27.12
N ILE A 24 -0.64 19.09 25.80
CA ILE A 24 0.40 19.91 25.18
C ILE A 24 -0.23 21.26 24.81
N SER A 25 0.35 22.36 25.31
CA SER A 25 -0.06 23.72 24.94
C SER A 25 1.00 24.34 24.04
N VAL A 26 0.66 24.59 22.77
CA VAL A 26 1.58 25.16 21.78
C VAL A 26 1.48 26.69 21.79
N PRO A 27 2.59 27.43 21.97
CA PRO A 27 2.55 28.89 21.97
C PRO A 27 2.10 29.42 20.60
N ALA A 28 1.34 30.52 20.60
CA ALA A 28 0.77 31.09 19.38
C ALA A 28 1.84 31.48 18.33
N SER A 29 3.05 31.84 18.78
CA SER A 29 4.20 32.16 17.93
C SER A 29 4.82 30.96 17.22
N ALA A 30 4.53 29.72 17.66
CA ALA A 30 4.99 28.50 17.01
C ALA A 30 3.97 27.94 16.00
N ARG A 31 2.80 28.57 15.86
CA ARG A 31 1.83 28.18 14.82
C ARG A 31 2.29 28.74 13.47
N PRO A 32 2.25 27.93 12.40
CA PRO A 32 2.45 28.46 11.06
C PRO A 32 1.43 29.57 10.79
N PRO A 33 1.80 30.62 10.02
CA PRO A 33 0.90 31.73 9.73
C PRO A 33 -0.39 31.21 9.08
N PRO A 34 -1.57 31.63 9.57
CA PRO A 34 -2.84 31.22 8.98
C PRO A 34 -2.94 31.72 7.53
N GLY A 35 -3.51 30.90 6.65
CA GLY A 35 -3.81 31.30 5.27
C GLY A 35 -2.75 30.96 4.22
N MET A 36 -1.74 30.15 4.53
CA MET A 36 -0.85 29.61 3.49
C MET A 36 -1.66 28.74 2.51
N SER A 37 -1.66 29.11 1.24
CA SER A 37 -2.35 28.33 0.22
C SER A 37 -1.64 26.98 -0.02
N LEU A 38 -2.31 26.02 -0.65
CA LEU A 38 -1.65 24.77 -1.07
C LEU A 38 -0.44 25.03 -1.98
N LEU A 39 -0.47 26.12 -2.76
CA LEU A 39 0.65 26.50 -3.63
C LEU A 39 1.88 26.90 -2.81
N ASP A 40 1.69 27.60 -1.70
CA ASP A 40 2.77 28.03 -0.81
C ASP A 40 3.35 26.85 -0.02
N GLN A 41 2.50 25.89 0.35
CA GLN A 41 2.90 24.71 1.12
C GLN A 41 3.57 23.63 0.26
N PHE A 42 3.22 23.54 -1.02
CA PHE A 42 3.75 22.55 -1.96
C PHE A 42 4.32 23.20 -3.23
N PRO A 43 5.33 24.09 -3.11
CA PRO A 43 5.84 24.87 -4.25
C PRO A 43 6.50 24.00 -5.33
N SER A 44 6.91 22.78 -4.99
CA SER A 44 7.50 21.82 -5.94
C SER A 44 6.48 21.00 -6.73
N VAL A 45 5.19 21.15 -6.43
CA VAL A 45 4.09 20.41 -7.08
C VAL A 45 3.36 21.37 -8.02
N ARG A 46 3.10 20.93 -9.26
CA ARG A 46 2.38 21.75 -10.24
C ARG A 46 0.99 22.13 -9.72
N ALA A 47 0.60 23.39 -9.89
CA ALA A 47 -0.70 23.91 -9.48
C ALA A 47 -1.88 23.07 -9.99
N SER A 48 -1.80 22.57 -11.23
CA SER A 48 -2.83 21.70 -11.81
C SER A 48 -3.00 20.40 -11.01
N VAL A 49 -1.90 19.79 -10.57
CA VAL A 49 -1.93 18.53 -9.78
C VAL A 49 -2.52 18.79 -8.40
N LEU A 50 -2.18 19.91 -7.77
CA LEU A 50 -2.78 20.31 -6.48
C LEU A 50 -4.29 20.51 -6.62
N LEU A 51 -4.73 21.13 -7.72
CA LEU A 51 -6.15 21.33 -8.00
C LEU A 51 -6.87 20.00 -8.25
N ASP A 52 -6.29 19.09 -9.02
CA ASP A 52 -6.86 17.75 -9.28
C ASP A 52 -7.02 16.96 -7.98
N ILE A 53 -6.04 17.04 -7.07
CA ILE A 53 -6.12 16.41 -5.74
C ILE A 53 -7.22 17.05 -4.90
N ALA A 54 -7.29 18.38 -4.85
CA ALA A 54 -8.32 19.10 -4.09
C ALA A 54 -9.74 18.82 -4.59
N ARG A 55 -9.89 18.51 -5.88
CA ARG A 55 -11.18 18.13 -6.50
C ARG A 55 -11.50 16.65 -6.42
N HIS A 56 -10.59 15.83 -5.89
CA HIS A 56 -10.68 14.36 -5.90
C HIS A 56 -10.77 13.78 -7.31
N GLU A 57 -10.11 14.43 -8.28
CA GLU A 57 -10.02 14.02 -9.69
C GLU A 57 -8.63 13.44 -10.05
N PHE A 58 -7.71 13.40 -9.08
CA PHE A 58 -6.35 12.87 -9.28
C PHE A 58 -6.32 11.35 -9.26
N GLU A 59 -6.31 10.74 -10.45
CA GLU A 59 -6.30 9.29 -10.65
C GLU A 59 -5.02 8.63 -10.07
N PRO A 60 -5.11 7.39 -9.54
CA PRO A 60 -3.94 6.68 -9.01
C PRO A 60 -2.90 6.37 -10.08
N SER A 61 -3.32 6.29 -11.34
CA SER A 61 -2.41 6.17 -12.49
C SER A 61 -1.42 7.32 -12.58
N ASP A 62 -1.81 8.50 -12.10
CA ASP A 62 -1.05 9.74 -12.21
C ASP A 62 -0.11 10.02 -11.03
N LEU A 63 -0.04 9.11 -10.03
CA LEU A 63 0.85 9.25 -8.87
C LEU A 63 2.31 9.58 -9.24
N TYR A 64 2.80 9.10 -10.39
CA TYR A 64 4.14 9.41 -10.89
C TYR A 64 4.38 10.92 -11.03
N LYS A 65 3.34 11.74 -11.24
CA LYS A 65 3.44 13.21 -11.32
C LYS A 65 3.94 13.84 -10.01
N LEU A 66 3.82 13.11 -8.89
CA LEU A 66 4.29 13.51 -7.56
C LEU A 66 5.73 13.01 -7.25
N ASP A 67 6.27 12.08 -8.04
CA ASP A 67 7.65 11.60 -7.86
C ASP A 67 8.64 12.70 -8.29
N SER A 68 9.64 12.99 -7.46
CA SER A 68 10.72 13.93 -7.80
C SER A 68 11.50 13.48 -9.05
N ARG A 69 11.73 12.18 -9.20
CA ARG A 69 12.48 11.61 -10.33
C ARG A 69 11.76 11.78 -11.66
N TYR A 70 10.43 11.81 -11.62
CA TYR A 70 9.63 12.10 -12.81
C TYR A 70 9.64 13.60 -13.11
N ARG A 71 9.54 14.46 -12.10
CA ARG A 71 9.59 15.92 -12.27
C ARG A 71 10.89 16.36 -12.93
N ASP A 72 12.03 15.84 -12.48
CA ASP A 72 13.35 16.13 -13.07
C ASP A 72 13.43 15.72 -14.55
N LYS A 73 12.78 14.62 -14.93
CA LYS A 73 12.73 14.14 -16.32
C LYS A 73 11.73 14.91 -17.17
N ALA A 74 10.57 15.23 -16.62
CA ALA A 74 9.50 15.98 -17.26
C ALA A 74 9.99 17.38 -17.64
N GLU A 75 10.63 18.09 -16.71
CA GLU A 75 11.21 19.42 -16.96
C GLU A 75 12.29 19.39 -18.04
N ARG A 76 13.13 18.35 -18.07
CA ARG A 76 14.11 18.15 -19.16
C ARG A 76 13.44 17.83 -20.49
N SER A 77 12.34 17.07 -20.50
CA SER A 77 11.62 16.71 -21.73
C SER A 77 10.72 17.83 -22.27
N VAL A 78 10.25 18.76 -21.43
CA VAL A 78 9.48 19.95 -21.86
C VAL A 78 10.36 20.92 -22.65
N ILE A 79 11.68 20.92 -22.39
CA ILE A 79 12.64 21.67 -23.19
C ILE A 79 12.86 21.02 -24.58
N ASP A 80 12.41 19.77 -24.80
CA ASP A 80 12.80 18.96 -25.97
C ASP A 80 11.65 18.46 -26.88
N LEU A 81 10.36 18.70 -26.61
CA LEU A 81 9.30 18.19 -27.51
C LEU A 81 8.18 19.19 -27.84
N SER A 82 8.35 19.84 -29.00
CA SER A 82 7.25 20.19 -29.89
C SER A 82 6.89 18.97 -30.74
N GLY A 83 5.76 18.31 -30.47
CA GLY A 83 5.28 17.19 -31.29
C GLY A 83 4.44 16.20 -30.50
N GLY A 84 3.14 16.49 -30.41
CA GLY A 84 2.21 15.75 -29.56
C GLY A 84 1.91 14.33 -30.02
N THR A 85 1.54 13.48 -29.06
CA THR A 85 0.55 12.40 -29.25
C THR A 85 -0.04 12.06 -27.88
N LEU A 86 -1.37 12.13 -27.75
CA LEU A 86 -2.10 11.76 -26.54
C LEU A 86 -2.30 10.24 -26.52
N ALA A 87 -1.39 9.51 -25.87
CA ALA A 87 -1.58 8.08 -25.61
C ALA A 87 -2.29 7.90 -24.26
N VAL A 88 -3.50 7.35 -24.29
CA VAL A 88 -4.18 6.83 -23.09
C VAL A 88 -3.37 5.64 -22.60
N ARG A 89 -2.49 5.87 -21.62
CA ARG A 89 -1.73 4.80 -20.96
C ARG A 89 -2.66 4.05 -20.02
N ALA A 90 -2.97 2.80 -20.37
CA ALA A 90 -3.32 1.82 -19.35
C ALA A 90 -2.09 1.68 -18.44
N THR A 91 -2.17 2.14 -17.20
CA THR A 91 -1.04 2.07 -16.27
C THR A 91 -0.66 0.62 -16.02
N SER A 92 0.51 0.28 -16.53
CA SER A 92 1.12 -1.03 -16.37
C SER A 92 2.01 -1.02 -15.14
N THR A 93 2.29 -2.19 -14.56
CA THR A 93 3.44 -2.39 -13.64
C THR A 93 4.75 -1.81 -14.19
N LYS A 94 4.83 -1.53 -15.49
CA LYS A 94 5.91 -0.75 -16.12
C LYS A 94 6.12 0.63 -15.50
N ASP A 95 5.05 1.34 -15.14
CA ASP A 95 5.14 2.68 -14.54
C ASP A 95 5.42 2.60 -13.04
N TYR A 96 4.97 1.50 -12.40
CA TYR A 96 5.18 1.23 -10.97
C TYR A 96 5.77 -0.17 -10.73
N PRO A 97 7.08 -0.37 -10.97
CA PRO A 97 7.69 -1.70 -10.93
C PRO A 97 7.84 -2.26 -9.51
N THR A 98 7.79 -1.42 -8.48
CA THR A 98 7.99 -1.83 -7.08
C THR A 98 7.12 -1.03 -6.12
N PHE A 99 6.92 -1.52 -4.90
CA PHE A 99 6.28 -0.75 -3.84
C PHE A 99 6.92 0.63 -3.62
N ASN A 100 8.26 0.70 -3.69
CA ASN A 100 9.01 1.94 -3.56
C ASN A 100 8.78 2.95 -4.71
N SER A 101 8.15 2.55 -5.81
CA SER A 101 7.72 3.47 -6.87
C SER A 101 6.36 4.12 -6.61
N VAL A 102 5.55 3.57 -5.68
CA VAL A 102 4.22 4.08 -5.32
C VAL A 102 4.23 4.75 -3.95
N PHE A 103 4.94 4.18 -2.98
CA PHE A 103 4.82 4.61 -1.58
C PHE A 103 5.21 6.08 -1.35
N PRO A 104 6.35 6.60 -1.85
CA PRO A 104 6.68 8.01 -1.69
C PRO A 104 5.67 8.99 -2.34
N PRO A 105 5.28 8.85 -3.63
CA PRO A 105 4.29 9.76 -4.22
C PRO A 105 2.91 9.63 -3.59
N LEU A 106 2.52 8.44 -3.13
CA LEU A 106 1.27 8.24 -2.39
C LEU A 106 1.29 8.94 -1.02
N GLY A 107 2.42 8.89 -0.31
CA GLY A 107 2.62 9.65 0.92
C GLY A 107 2.47 11.16 0.69
N LEU A 108 3.06 11.68 -0.39
CA LEU A 108 2.91 13.10 -0.76
C LEU A 108 1.47 13.45 -1.15
N TYR A 109 0.78 12.56 -1.87
CA TYR A 109 -0.65 12.71 -2.17
C TYR A 109 -1.47 12.89 -0.87
N PHE A 110 -1.26 12.03 0.14
CA PHE A 110 -1.98 12.15 1.41
C PHE A 110 -1.61 13.40 2.20
N GLN A 111 -0.35 13.83 2.18
CA GLN A 111 0.04 15.10 2.79
C GLN A 111 -0.72 16.27 2.18
N ILE A 112 -0.80 16.34 0.84
CA ILE A 112 -1.56 17.39 0.14
C ILE A 112 -3.05 17.31 0.50
N LEU A 113 -3.63 16.10 0.50
CA LEU A 113 -5.03 15.86 0.82
C LEU A 113 -5.37 16.32 2.25
N VAL A 114 -4.55 15.94 3.24
CA VAL A 114 -4.72 16.35 4.64
C VAL A 114 -4.63 17.86 4.78
N THR A 115 -3.63 18.48 4.16
CA THR A 115 -3.48 19.94 4.19
C THR A 115 -4.68 20.64 3.57
N PHE A 116 -5.19 20.13 2.44
CA PHE A 116 -6.39 20.67 1.79
C PHE A 116 -7.61 20.60 2.72
N VAL A 117 -7.85 19.44 3.31
CA VAL A 117 -8.94 19.24 4.28
C VAL A 117 -8.81 20.18 5.47
N GLY A 118 -7.59 20.43 5.96
CA GLY A 118 -7.32 21.40 7.01
C GLY A 118 -7.72 22.84 6.68
N THR A 119 -7.96 23.18 5.40
CA THR A 119 -8.49 24.50 5.01
C THR A 119 -9.98 24.65 5.28
N ALA A 120 -10.73 23.57 5.46
CA ALA A 120 -12.18 23.57 5.66
C ALA A 120 -12.63 24.09 7.04
N GLN A 121 -11.70 24.64 7.86
CA GLN A 121 -11.94 25.09 9.24
C GLN A 121 -12.50 23.99 10.16
N ASP A 122 -12.24 22.72 9.83
CA ASP A 122 -12.59 21.55 10.64
C ASP A 122 -11.32 20.78 11.04
N PRO A 123 -10.77 21.05 12.24
CA PRO A 123 -9.59 20.36 12.74
C PRO A 123 -9.83 18.86 13.02
N GLU A 124 -11.07 18.47 13.35
CA GLU A 124 -11.40 17.07 13.61
C GLU A 124 -11.35 16.27 12.33
N LEU A 125 -11.90 16.81 11.24
CA LEU A 125 -11.84 16.19 9.92
C LEU A 125 -10.39 16.04 9.45
N SER A 126 -9.55 17.08 9.57
CA SER A 126 -8.13 16.99 9.20
C SER A 126 -7.40 15.91 9.99
N THR A 127 -7.68 15.78 11.28
CA THR A 127 -7.08 14.76 12.15
C THR A 127 -7.58 13.36 11.77
N TYR A 128 -8.87 13.22 11.51
CA TYR A 128 -9.49 11.98 11.06
C TYR A 128 -8.88 11.48 9.75
N VAL A 129 -8.83 12.36 8.72
CA VAL A 129 -8.26 12.04 7.40
C VAL A 129 -6.79 11.66 7.53
N SER A 130 -6.02 12.36 8.36
CA SER A 130 -4.62 12.02 8.63
C SER A 130 -4.47 10.60 9.18
N ARG A 131 -5.34 10.21 10.12
CA ARG A 131 -5.31 8.88 10.73
C ARG A 131 -5.65 7.79 9.72
N VAL A 132 -6.77 7.91 9.00
CA VAL A 132 -7.24 6.84 8.10
C VAL A 132 -6.32 6.66 6.88
N THR A 133 -5.73 7.75 6.37
CA THR A 133 -4.75 7.65 5.26
C THR A 133 -3.44 7.02 5.71
N PHE A 134 -3.00 7.29 6.95
CA PHE A 134 -1.83 6.62 7.52
C PHE A 134 -2.08 5.14 7.81
N GLU A 135 -3.26 4.78 8.34
CA GLU A 135 -3.69 3.39 8.50
C GLU A 135 -3.64 2.65 7.16
N TYR A 136 -4.10 3.26 6.07
CA TYR A 136 -4.00 2.69 4.74
C TYR A 136 -2.55 2.47 4.28
N LEU A 137 -1.63 3.40 4.53
CA LEU A 137 -0.21 3.22 4.17
C LEU A 137 0.39 2.00 4.88
N ILE A 138 0.08 1.82 6.17
CA ILE A 138 0.51 0.63 6.94
C ILE A 138 -0.08 -0.64 6.33
N GLN A 139 -1.38 -0.63 6.02
CA GLN A 139 -2.05 -1.78 5.41
C GLN A 139 -1.44 -2.13 4.05
N LEU A 140 -1.18 -1.14 3.19
CA LEU A 140 -0.58 -1.35 1.88
C LEU A 140 0.82 -1.96 1.99
N GLN A 141 1.61 -1.54 2.99
CA GLN A 141 2.89 -2.15 3.29
C GLN A 141 2.73 -3.63 3.70
N ALA A 142 1.80 -3.94 4.61
CA ALA A 142 1.54 -5.32 5.02
C ALA A 142 1.09 -6.20 3.84
N LEU A 143 0.24 -5.68 2.95
CA LEU A 143 -0.16 -6.38 1.73
C LEU A 143 1.03 -6.63 0.79
N HIS A 144 1.94 -5.67 0.65
CA HIS A 144 3.17 -5.85 -0.12
C HIS A 144 4.09 -6.92 0.47
N GLU A 145 4.13 -7.09 1.80
CA GLU A 145 4.91 -8.14 2.46
C GLU A 145 4.31 -9.54 2.27
N GLU A 146 2.98 -9.65 2.12
CA GLU A 146 2.27 -10.93 2.03
C GLU A 146 2.02 -11.41 0.58
N TYR A 147 1.82 -10.48 -0.36
CA TYR A 147 1.36 -10.78 -1.72
C TYR A 147 2.31 -10.25 -2.79
N GLN A 148 2.24 -10.83 -3.99
CA GLN A 148 3.03 -10.38 -5.14
C GLN A 148 2.68 -8.93 -5.52
N TRP A 149 3.71 -8.13 -5.80
CA TRP A 149 3.55 -6.70 -6.09
C TRP A 149 2.52 -6.38 -7.20
N PRO A 150 2.46 -7.08 -8.35
CA PRO A 150 1.44 -6.79 -9.37
C PRO A 150 0.00 -6.93 -8.86
N ALA A 151 -0.25 -7.85 -7.94
CA ALA A 151 -1.57 -8.04 -7.33
C ALA A 151 -1.90 -6.90 -6.35
N VAL A 152 -0.93 -6.50 -5.54
CA VAL A 152 -1.05 -5.38 -4.60
C VAL A 152 -1.25 -4.06 -5.34
N LEU A 153 -0.53 -3.84 -6.44
CA LEU A 153 -0.70 -2.67 -7.29
C LEU A 153 -2.10 -2.61 -7.91
N ALA A 154 -2.60 -3.74 -8.45
CA ALA A 154 -3.95 -3.80 -9.01
C ALA A 154 -5.03 -3.52 -7.93
N TYR A 155 -4.84 -4.05 -6.72
CA TYR A 155 -5.67 -3.73 -5.57
C TYR A 155 -5.65 -2.24 -5.25
N HIS A 156 -4.45 -1.63 -5.12
CA HIS A 156 -4.30 -0.22 -4.80
C HIS A 156 -4.97 0.70 -5.83
N MET A 157 -4.77 0.42 -7.12
CA MET A 157 -5.34 1.22 -8.21
C MET A 157 -6.87 1.25 -8.15
N GLU A 158 -7.51 0.09 -8.01
CA GLU A 158 -8.98 0.03 -7.93
C GLU A 158 -9.50 0.58 -6.60
N PHE A 159 -8.79 0.32 -5.50
CA PHE A 159 -9.12 0.86 -4.18
C PHE A 159 -9.12 2.38 -4.19
N HIS A 160 -8.02 3.01 -4.64
CA HIS A 160 -7.90 4.46 -4.70
C HIS A 160 -8.98 5.06 -5.61
N HIS A 161 -9.24 4.48 -6.77
CA HIS A 161 -10.30 4.96 -7.66
C HIS A 161 -11.69 4.95 -6.99
N CYS A 162 -12.00 3.93 -6.18
CA CYS A 162 -13.21 3.92 -5.35
C CYS A 162 -13.22 5.07 -4.32
N ARG A 163 -12.09 5.31 -3.64
CA ARG A 163 -11.96 6.40 -2.65
C ARG A 163 -12.14 7.78 -3.25
N LEU A 164 -11.69 8.03 -4.49
CA LEU A 164 -11.93 9.32 -5.17
C LEU A 164 -13.42 9.64 -5.25
N ARG A 165 -14.25 8.64 -5.61
CA ARG A 165 -15.71 8.80 -5.72
C ARG A 165 -16.40 9.04 -4.38
N GLU A 166 -15.88 8.46 -3.30
CA GLU A 166 -16.39 8.67 -1.94
C GLU A 166 -16.01 10.06 -1.43
N MET A 167 -14.74 10.46 -1.61
CA MET A 167 -14.26 11.79 -1.22
C MET A 167 -14.94 12.92 -1.98
N ALA A 168 -15.32 12.71 -3.25
CA ALA A 168 -16.15 13.65 -4.01
C ALA A 168 -17.51 13.95 -3.34
N ARG A 169 -17.95 13.09 -2.41
CA ARG A 169 -19.16 13.25 -1.59
C ARG A 169 -18.86 13.69 -0.15
N GLY A 170 -17.60 13.97 0.16
CA GLY A 170 -17.11 14.30 1.50
C GLY A 170 -16.90 13.10 2.41
N ASP A 171 -16.95 11.87 1.89
CA ASP A 171 -16.72 10.66 2.68
C ASP A 171 -15.26 10.21 2.56
N TYR A 172 -14.53 10.27 3.68
CA TYR A 172 -13.13 9.85 3.77
C TYR A 172 -12.97 8.51 4.50
N SER A 173 -14.05 7.92 5.00
CA SER A 173 -14.00 6.75 5.87
C SER A 173 -13.45 5.51 5.17
N GLY A 174 -13.68 5.39 3.86
CA GLY A 174 -13.21 4.27 3.06
C GLY A 174 -11.70 4.08 3.05
N TRP A 175 -10.89 5.09 3.41
CA TRP A 175 -9.44 4.92 3.53
C TRP A 175 -9.03 4.04 4.71
N GLY A 176 -9.79 4.07 5.81
CA GLY A 176 -9.50 3.27 7.00
C GLY A 176 -9.91 1.80 6.86
N ASP A 177 -10.84 1.52 5.94
CA ASP A 177 -11.45 0.21 5.79
C ASP A 177 -10.79 -0.64 4.70
N ILE A 178 -10.58 -1.91 5.05
CA ILE A 178 -10.17 -2.94 4.10
C ILE A 178 -11.36 -3.29 3.21
N ASP A 179 -11.22 -3.11 1.89
CA ASP A 179 -12.23 -3.58 0.95
C ASP A 179 -12.07 -5.08 0.72
N GLY A 180 -12.83 -5.87 1.47
CA GLY A 180 -12.83 -7.32 1.37
C GLY A 180 -13.26 -7.87 -0.01
N LYS A 181 -14.01 -7.10 -0.80
CA LYS A 181 -14.34 -7.51 -2.18
C LYS A 181 -13.13 -7.33 -3.09
N LEU A 182 -12.44 -6.19 -2.99
CA LEU A 182 -11.21 -5.94 -3.75
C LEU A 182 -10.07 -6.86 -3.33
N GLN A 183 -9.93 -7.16 -2.02
CA GLN A 183 -8.96 -8.14 -1.55
C GLN A 183 -9.23 -9.52 -2.18
N ARG A 184 -10.48 -9.99 -2.18
CA ARG A 184 -10.83 -11.26 -2.83
C ARG A 184 -10.59 -11.24 -4.34
N LYS A 185 -10.85 -10.11 -5.00
CA LYS A 185 -10.67 -9.96 -6.44
C LYS A 185 -9.20 -10.00 -6.85
N HIS A 186 -8.34 -9.32 -6.09
CA HIS A 186 -6.96 -9.09 -6.51
C HIS A 186 -5.93 -9.97 -5.80
N LEU A 187 -6.16 -10.31 -4.54
CA LEU A 187 -5.17 -10.92 -3.65
C LEU A 187 -5.45 -12.41 -3.36
N PHE A 188 -6.73 -12.82 -3.28
CA PHE A 188 -7.05 -14.24 -3.16
C PHE A 188 -6.73 -14.99 -4.47
N ASN A 189 -6.13 -16.18 -4.35
CA ASN A 189 -5.66 -17.06 -5.44
C ASN A 189 -4.39 -16.63 -6.20
N LYS A 190 -3.70 -15.55 -5.81
CA LYS A 190 -2.38 -15.20 -6.35
C LYS A 190 -1.34 -15.46 -5.27
N ASP A 191 -0.41 -16.36 -5.55
CA ASP A 191 0.52 -16.97 -4.60
C ASP A 191 0.98 -16.00 -3.50
N ARG A 192 0.50 -16.25 -2.27
CA ARG A 192 1.11 -15.70 -1.06
C ARG A 192 2.60 -15.99 -1.13
N PHE A 193 3.44 -15.03 -0.74
CA PHE A 193 4.85 -15.33 -0.52
C PHE A 193 4.90 -16.51 0.46
N ARG A 194 5.49 -17.63 0.04
CA ARG A 194 5.75 -18.78 0.92
C ARG A 194 7.23 -18.75 1.25
N PRO A 195 7.66 -18.08 2.33
CA PRO A 195 9.06 -18.16 2.74
C PRO A 195 9.27 -19.57 3.31
N GLY A 196 10.03 -20.40 2.62
CA GLY A 196 10.55 -21.65 3.21
C GLY A 196 9.99 -22.98 2.71
N ALA A 197 9.65 -23.13 1.43
CA ALA A 197 9.62 -24.47 0.84
C ALA A 197 11.04 -24.90 0.44
N THR A 198 11.78 -25.47 1.38
CA THR A 198 13.03 -26.21 1.11
C THR A 198 12.69 -27.37 0.15
N PRO A 199 13.37 -27.53 -0.99
CA PRO A 199 13.19 -28.70 -1.84
C PRO A 199 13.97 -29.87 -1.22
N GLN A 200 13.39 -30.56 -0.23
CA GLN A 200 13.96 -31.82 0.25
C GLN A 200 12.88 -32.76 0.80
N ALA A 201 12.16 -33.43 -0.10
CA ALA A 201 11.48 -34.70 0.19
C ALA A 201 11.09 -35.42 -1.11
N LEU A 202 12.07 -35.79 -1.93
CA LEU A 202 11.88 -36.82 -2.96
C LEU A 202 13.18 -37.59 -3.18
N ALA A 203 13.69 -38.17 -2.10
CA ALA A 203 14.61 -39.29 -2.18
C ALA A 203 14.57 -40.05 -0.85
N ARG A 204 13.77 -41.13 -0.80
CA ARG A 204 14.12 -42.42 -0.18
C ARG A 204 12.86 -43.27 0.01
N SER A 205 12.59 -44.11 -0.98
CA SER A 205 12.12 -45.47 -0.72
C SER A 205 12.97 -46.39 -1.57
N GLY A 206 13.97 -47.00 -0.93
CA GLY A 206 14.82 -48.02 -1.52
C GLY A 206 14.21 -49.40 -1.35
N GLY A 207 14.41 -50.26 -2.35
CA GLY A 207 14.10 -51.68 -2.28
C GLY A 207 14.95 -52.44 -3.30
N SER A 208 16.17 -52.79 -2.90
CA SER A 208 17.05 -53.72 -3.62
C SER A 208 16.49 -55.14 -3.63
N LYS A 209 16.62 -55.86 -4.76
CA LYS A 209 16.97 -57.29 -4.79
C LYS A 209 17.81 -57.61 -6.03
N ALA A 210 18.81 -58.45 -5.83
CA ALA A 210 19.87 -58.82 -6.77
C ALA A 210 19.58 -60.16 -7.50
N THR A 211 19.95 -60.23 -8.80
CA THR A 211 20.55 -61.32 -9.64
C THR A 211 20.07 -62.79 -9.56
N PRO A 212 20.44 -63.74 -10.47
CA PRO A 212 21.08 -63.68 -11.82
C PRO A 212 20.48 -64.64 -12.91
N GLY A 213 20.81 -64.38 -14.20
CA GLY A 213 21.12 -65.39 -15.24
C GLY A 213 19.97 -66.04 -16.04
N THR A 214 20.07 -66.02 -17.39
CA THR A 214 19.89 -67.19 -18.31
C THR A 214 19.80 -66.76 -19.80
N ILE A 215 20.85 -67.12 -20.55
CA ILE A 215 20.91 -67.76 -21.88
C ILE A 215 20.19 -67.14 -23.12
N ARG A 216 21.05 -66.84 -24.11
CA ARG A 216 20.94 -66.91 -25.59
C ARG A 216 19.56 -67.12 -26.23
N LYS A 217 19.30 -66.31 -27.27
CA LYS A 217 19.00 -66.77 -28.64
C LYS A 217 19.17 -65.64 -29.66
N THR A 218 20.07 -65.84 -30.63
CA THR A 218 20.02 -65.21 -31.96
C THR A 218 18.84 -65.78 -32.75
N PRO A 219 18.39 -65.06 -33.80
CA PRO A 219 18.62 -65.61 -35.13
C PRO A 219 19.06 -64.58 -36.18
N TYR A 220 19.78 -65.12 -37.16
CA TYR A 220 20.24 -64.54 -38.42
C TYR A 220 19.11 -64.25 -39.42
N LEU A 221 19.37 -63.27 -40.30
CA LEU A 221 19.21 -63.22 -41.77
C LEU A 221 18.76 -61.81 -42.20
N ASN A 222 19.55 -60.95 -42.86
CA ASN A 222 20.27 -60.98 -44.16
C ASN A 222 19.47 -60.29 -45.29
N TYR A 223 20.23 -59.77 -46.28
CA TYR A 223 19.93 -58.99 -47.51
C TYR A 223 19.89 -57.48 -47.32
N GLY A 224 20.57 -56.64 -48.11
CA GLY A 224 21.36 -56.72 -49.35
C GLY A 224 21.56 -55.23 -49.78
N GLY A 225 22.56 -54.78 -50.54
CA GLY A 225 23.62 -55.38 -51.35
C GLY A 225 24.68 -54.32 -51.64
#